data_AF-A0AB37ZE50-F1
#
_entry.id   AF-A0AB37ZE50-F1
#
_cell.length_a   1.000
_cell.length_b   1.000
_cell.length_c   1.000
_cell.angle_alpha   90.00
_cell.angle_beta   90.00
_cell.angle_gamma   90.00
#
_symmetry.space_group_name_H-M   'P 1'
#
loop_
_entity.id
_entity.type
_entity.pdbx_description
1 polymer ?
#
loop_
_entity_poly.entity_id
_entity_poly.type
_entity_poly.pdbx_seq_one_letter_code
_entity_poly.pdbx_strand_id
1 'polypeptide(L)'
;MTAQLLDHTLGSLASRIPGATRVFHTFHLDFCCGGQKTLRQAALENGIDALQVEDQLLALSPDEPHQHDWHEASNAQLIEHLLERYHAAHRQQLPELIRLAARVEQVHGAREHCPRGLTDLLLSMQQELESHMQKEEQILFPMIKQGDHPLVGGPIAVMRYEHNQHGDALESIVILTDNMQPPSEACNTWRALYRGLHELRVDLMQHIHLENNLLFQRALDEEGLNR
;
A
#
# COMPACT_ATOMS: atom_id res chain seq x y z
N MET A 1 1.10 -22.53 -24.93
CA MET A 1 1.88 -22.65 -23.69
C MET A 1 1.92 -21.28 -23.08
N THR A 2 1.14 -20.98 -22.06
CA THR A 2 1.30 -19.78 -21.20
C THR A 2 0.28 -19.88 -20.08
N ALA A 3 0.61 -20.68 -19.07
CA ALA A 3 0.03 -20.59 -17.73
C ALA A 3 1.20 -20.17 -16.84
N GLN A 4 1.66 -18.93 -17.01
CA GLN A 4 3.00 -18.56 -16.57
C GLN A 4 3.02 -17.50 -15.47
N LEU A 5 1.90 -16.83 -15.15
CA LEU A 5 1.83 -15.87 -14.03
C LEU A 5 0.94 -16.35 -12.88
N LEU A 6 -0.05 -17.21 -13.15
CA LEU A 6 -1.05 -17.62 -12.14
C LEU A 6 -0.48 -18.20 -10.84
N ASP A 7 0.64 -18.91 -10.93
CA ASP A 7 1.28 -19.59 -9.80
C ASP A 7 2.40 -18.73 -9.16
N HIS A 8 2.62 -17.52 -9.66
CA HIS A 8 3.49 -16.53 -9.01
C HIS A 8 2.72 -15.74 -7.95
N THR A 9 3.44 -15.31 -6.91
CA THR A 9 2.86 -14.51 -5.83
C THR A 9 2.55 -13.09 -6.28
N LEU A 10 1.50 -12.48 -5.74
CA LEU A 10 1.13 -11.10 -6.06
C LEU A 10 2.29 -10.13 -5.82
N GLY A 11 3.04 -10.33 -4.73
CA GLY A 11 4.22 -9.53 -4.40
C GLY A 11 5.30 -9.68 -5.47
N SER A 12 5.63 -10.92 -5.89
CA SER A 12 6.62 -11.13 -6.96
C SER A 12 6.20 -10.50 -8.28
N LEU A 13 4.91 -10.53 -8.62
CA LEU A 13 4.40 -9.94 -9.85
C LEU A 13 4.41 -8.40 -9.78
N ALA A 14 4.00 -7.83 -8.64
CA ALA A 14 4.01 -6.39 -8.38
C ALA A 14 5.42 -5.78 -8.50
N SER A 15 6.45 -6.50 -8.07
CA SER A 15 7.82 -6.01 -8.16
C SER A 15 8.48 -6.20 -9.53
N ARG A 16 8.09 -7.23 -10.30
CA ARG A 16 8.75 -7.60 -11.57
C ARG A 16 8.10 -7.04 -12.82
N ILE A 17 6.81 -6.72 -12.76
CA ILE A 17 6.04 -6.28 -13.92
C ILE A 17 5.68 -4.81 -13.73
N PRO A 18 6.32 -3.87 -14.48
CA PRO A 18 5.94 -2.47 -14.46
C PRO A 18 4.44 -2.29 -14.72
N GLY A 19 3.76 -1.54 -13.86
CA GLY A 19 2.32 -1.30 -13.96
C GLY A 19 1.42 -2.39 -13.36
N ALA A 20 1.97 -3.49 -12.83
CA ALA A 20 1.17 -4.58 -12.26
C ALA A 20 0.36 -4.15 -11.03
N THR A 21 0.89 -3.25 -10.19
CA THR A 21 0.16 -2.75 -9.01
C THR A 21 -1.12 -2.03 -9.40
N ARG A 22 -1.13 -1.29 -10.52
CA ARG A 22 -2.34 -0.67 -11.08
C ARG A 22 -3.37 -1.72 -11.53
N VAL A 23 -2.92 -2.83 -12.11
CA VAL A 23 -3.81 -3.95 -12.45
C VAL A 23 -4.40 -4.54 -11.17
N PHE A 24 -3.58 -4.84 -10.15
CA PHE A 24 -4.06 -5.37 -8.88
C PHE A 24 -5.04 -4.43 -8.16
N HIS A 25 -4.81 -3.12 -8.19
CA HIS A 25 -5.76 -2.13 -7.69
C HIS A 25 -7.11 -2.22 -8.42
N THR A 26 -7.11 -2.35 -9.75
CA THR A 26 -8.34 -2.47 -10.55
C THR A 26 -9.17 -3.70 -10.14
N PHE A 27 -8.48 -4.79 -9.82
CA PHE A 27 -9.10 -6.04 -9.38
C PHE A 27 -9.24 -6.15 -7.85
N HIS A 28 -8.92 -5.11 -7.08
CA HIS A 28 -9.01 -5.13 -5.62
C HIS A 28 -8.18 -6.28 -4.97
N LEU A 29 -7.05 -6.64 -5.59
CA LEU A 29 -6.16 -7.67 -5.08
C LEU A 29 -5.12 -7.08 -4.12
N ASP A 30 -5.05 -7.65 -2.92
CA ASP A 30 -4.09 -7.24 -1.88
C ASP A 30 -2.68 -7.80 -2.17
N PHE A 31 -1.89 -7.03 -2.90
CA PHE A 31 -0.49 -7.35 -3.24
C PHE A 31 0.53 -6.88 -2.20
N CYS A 32 0.11 -6.10 -1.20
CA CYS A 32 1.00 -5.50 -0.22
C CYS A 32 1.10 -6.36 1.06
N CYS A 33 -0.02 -6.66 1.71
CA CYS A 33 -0.09 -7.52 2.89
C CYS A 33 -0.29 -8.99 2.50
N GLY A 34 -1.18 -9.25 1.54
CA GLY A 34 -1.45 -10.55 0.94
C GLY A 34 -0.45 -10.99 -0.13
N GLY A 35 0.68 -10.27 -0.27
CA GLY A 35 1.67 -10.43 -1.35
C GLY A 35 2.26 -11.84 -1.51
N GLN A 36 2.17 -12.70 -0.49
CA GLN A 36 2.64 -14.10 -0.55
C GLN A 36 1.66 -15.07 -1.22
N LYS A 37 0.40 -14.67 -1.41
CA LYS A 37 -0.59 -15.49 -2.13
C LYS A 37 -0.28 -15.49 -3.63
N THR A 38 -0.47 -16.62 -4.27
CA THR A 38 -0.41 -16.70 -5.74
C THR A 38 -1.55 -15.91 -6.36
N LEU A 39 -1.36 -15.42 -7.60
CA LEU A 39 -2.42 -14.76 -8.36
C LEU A 39 -3.69 -15.63 -8.42
N ARG A 40 -3.53 -16.94 -8.64
CA ARG A 40 -4.63 -17.91 -8.64
C ARG A 40 -5.38 -17.95 -7.31
N GLN A 41 -4.67 -18.05 -6.19
CA GLN A 41 -5.28 -18.12 -4.86
C GLN A 41 -6.01 -16.83 -4.52
N ALA A 42 -5.36 -15.67 -4.72
CA ALA A 42 -5.94 -14.38 -4.41
C ALA A 42 -7.18 -14.10 -5.28
N ALA A 43 -7.16 -14.44 -6.57
CA ALA A 43 -8.31 -14.31 -7.45
C ALA A 43 -9.48 -15.21 -7.01
N LEU A 44 -9.21 -16.48 -6.67
CA LEU A 44 -10.22 -17.42 -6.19
C LEU A 44 -10.92 -16.93 -4.91
N GLU A 45 -10.15 -16.44 -3.94
CA GLU A 45 -10.69 -15.93 -2.67
C GLU A 45 -11.59 -14.71 -2.83
N ASN A 46 -11.35 -13.91 -3.87
CA ASN A 46 -12.12 -12.70 -4.18
C ASN A 46 -13.20 -12.91 -5.25
N GLY A 47 -13.39 -14.15 -5.74
CA GLY A 47 -14.38 -14.45 -6.78
C GLY A 47 -14.05 -13.82 -8.14
N ILE A 48 -12.77 -13.59 -8.43
CA ILE A 48 -12.26 -12.97 -9.66
C ILE A 48 -11.78 -14.04 -10.63
N ASP A 49 -11.97 -13.82 -11.93
CA ASP A 49 -11.36 -14.67 -12.95
C ASP A 49 -9.86 -14.39 -13.05
N ALA A 50 -9.04 -15.32 -12.55
CA ALA A 50 -7.59 -15.21 -12.53
C ALA A 50 -6.98 -15.03 -13.93
N LEU A 51 -7.62 -15.60 -14.97
CA LEU A 51 -7.16 -15.47 -16.35
C LEU A 51 -7.34 -14.03 -16.87
N GLN A 52 -8.43 -13.37 -16.47
CA GLN A 52 -8.65 -11.97 -16.85
C GLN A 52 -7.56 -11.04 -16.27
N VAL A 53 -7.11 -11.33 -15.05
CA VAL A 53 -6.02 -10.58 -14.42
C VAL A 53 -4.70 -10.89 -15.13
N GLU A 54 -4.40 -12.16 -15.40
CA GLU A 54 -3.21 -12.58 -16.15
C GLU A 54 -3.14 -11.92 -17.53
N ASP A 55 -4.25 -11.88 -18.27
CA ASP A 55 -4.32 -11.24 -19.59
C ASP A 55 -4.01 -9.74 -19.50
N GLN A 56 -4.51 -9.03 -18.49
CA GLN A 56 -4.18 -7.61 -18.29
C GLN A 56 -2.70 -7.40 -17.92
N LEU A 57 -2.13 -8.27 -17.09
CA LEU A 57 -0.70 -8.21 -16.76
C LEU A 57 0.18 -8.45 -17.99
N LEU A 58 -0.17 -9.44 -18.82
CA LEU A 58 0.55 -9.75 -20.05
C LEU A 58 0.40 -8.66 -21.13
N ALA A 59 -0.67 -7.87 -21.06
CA ALA A 59 -0.90 -6.73 -21.95
C ALA A 59 -0.14 -5.46 -21.55
N LEU A 60 0.52 -5.43 -20.37
CA LEU A 60 1.34 -4.29 -19.96
C LEU A 60 2.58 -4.19 -20.86
N SER A 61 2.78 -3.02 -21.46
CA SER A 61 3.95 -2.77 -22.30
C SER A 61 5.22 -2.68 -21.47
N PRO A 62 6.32 -3.35 -21.86
CA PRO A 62 7.62 -3.20 -21.21
C PRO A 62 8.21 -1.77 -21.35
N ASP A 63 7.66 -0.96 -22.25
CA ASP A 63 8.06 0.43 -22.47
C ASP A 63 7.40 1.44 -21.50
N GLU A 64 6.54 1.00 -20.56
CA GLU A 64 6.19 1.90 -19.45
C GLU A 64 7.47 2.20 -18.65
N PRO A 65 7.77 3.48 -18.34
CA PRO A 65 8.99 3.83 -17.65
C PRO A 65 9.11 3.01 -16.38
N HIS A 66 10.15 2.18 -16.32
CA HIS A 66 10.45 1.37 -15.15
C HIS A 66 10.51 2.31 -13.94
N GLN A 67 9.59 2.12 -12.99
CA GLN A 67 9.90 2.49 -11.62
C GLN A 67 11.19 1.74 -11.26
N HIS A 68 12.15 2.47 -10.72
CA HIS A 68 13.48 1.99 -10.35
C HIS A 68 13.43 0.53 -9.87
N ASP A 69 14.25 -0.36 -10.46
CA ASP A 69 14.24 -1.76 -10.06
C ASP A 69 14.85 -1.91 -8.67
N TRP A 70 13.98 -1.96 -7.67
CA TRP A 70 14.39 -2.11 -6.28
C TRP A 70 15.02 -3.48 -5.99
N HIS A 71 14.88 -4.48 -6.88
CA HIS A 71 15.52 -5.79 -6.71
C HIS A 71 17.05 -5.73 -6.77
N GLU A 72 17.61 -4.74 -7.47
CA GLU A 72 19.07 -4.55 -7.55
C GLU A 72 19.60 -3.51 -6.55
N ALA A 73 18.71 -2.68 -5.98
CA ALA A 73 19.06 -1.68 -5.00
C ALA A 73 19.42 -2.30 -3.63
N SER A 74 20.41 -1.71 -2.96
CA SER A 74 20.75 -2.08 -1.57
C SER A 74 19.62 -1.73 -0.59
N ASN A 75 19.56 -2.41 0.55
CA ASN A 75 18.60 -2.08 1.62
C ASN A 75 18.74 -0.62 2.09
N ALA A 76 19.97 -0.07 2.07
CA ALA A 76 20.20 1.33 2.43
C ALA A 76 19.51 2.32 1.47
N GLN A 77 19.61 2.07 0.16
CA GLN A 77 18.96 2.88 -0.88
C GLN A 77 17.44 2.73 -0.85
N LEU A 78 16.94 1.50 -0.66
CA LEU A 78 15.50 1.26 -0.55
C LEU A 78 14.91 1.97 0.68
N ILE A 79 15.59 1.92 1.82
CA ILE A 79 15.17 2.66 3.02
C ILE A 79 15.17 4.16 2.79
N GLU A 80 16.21 4.72 2.17
CA GLU A 80 16.24 6.15 1.83
C GLU A 80 15.05 6.56 0.95
N HIS A 81 14.74 5.73 -0.06
CA HIS A 81 13.55 5.93 -0.87
C HIS A 81 12.24 5.84 -0.07
N LEU A 82 12.10 4.86 0.83
CA LEU A 82 10.91 4.71 1.68
C LEU A 82 10.65 5.97 2.51
N LEU A 83 11.71 6.50 3.12
CA LEU A 83 11.67 7.72 3.93
C LEU A 83 11.29 8.96 3.10
N GLU A 84 11.94 9.16 1.96
CA GLU A 84 11.76 10.37 1.16
C GLU A 84 10.49 10.36 0.32
N ARG A 85 10.16 9.23 -0.30
CA ARG A 85 9.02 9.12 -1.21
C ARG A 85 7.71 8.84 -0.49
N TYR A 86 7.72 8.03 0.57
CA TYR A 86 6.47 7.59 1.21
C TYR A 86 6.29 8.22 2.59
N HIS A 87 7.24 8.07 3.53
CA HIS A 87 7.04 8.60 4.89
C HIS A 87 6.84 10.12 4.88
N ALA A 88 7.70 10.85 4.16
CA ALA A 88 7.57 12.30 4.03
C ALA A 88 6.27 12.70 3.28
N ALA A 89 5.84 11.92 2.29
CA ALA A 89 4.59 12.17 1.57
C ALA A 89 3.36 11.96 2.45
N HIS A 90 3.29 10.85 3.20
CA HIS A 90 2.16 10.57 4.10
C HIS A 90 1.99 11.64 5.19
N ARG A 91 3.11 12.15 5.72
CA ARG A 91 3.11 13.29 6.67
C ARG A 91 2.56 14.59 6.07
N GLN A 92 2.56 14.74 4.75
CA GLN A 92 1.95 15.88 4.05
C GLN A 92 0.51 15.58 3.62
N GLN A 93 0.26 14.37 3.10
CA GLN A 93 -1.04 13.94 2.59
C GLN A 93 -2.11 13.91 3.69
N LEU A 94 -1.85 13.25 4.82
CA LEU A 94 -2.85 13.02 5.86
C LEU A 94 -3.40 14.31 6.48
N PRO A 95 -2.59 15.31 6.90
CA PRO A 95 -3.10 16.57 7.42
C PRO A 95 -4.05 17.29 6.44
N GLU A 96 -3.71 17.30 5.15
CA GLU A 96 -4.53 17.94 4.13
C GLU A 96 -5.84 17.17 3.89
N LEU A 97 -5.79 15.84 3.86
CA LEU A 97 -6.97 14.99 3.74
C LEU A 97 -7.92 15.16 4.92
N ILE A 98 -7.39 15.21 6.15
CA ILE A 98 -8.17 15.50 7.37
C ILE A 98 -8.86 16.85 7.24
N ARG A 99 -8.14 17.89 6.81
CA ARG A 99 -8.70 19.24 6.63
C ARG A 99 -9.83 19.25 5.60
N LEU A 100 -9.65 18.56 4.48
CA LEU A 100 -10.65 18.45 3.41
C LEU A 100 -11.87 17.64 3.87
N ALA A 101 -11.67 16.50 4.54
CA ALA A 101 -12.74 15.67 5.08
C ALA A 101 -13.59 16.44 6.10
N ALA A 102 -12.95 17.12 7.06
CA ALA A 102 -13.63 17.95 8.05
C ALA A 102 -14.49 19.03 7.38
N ARG A 103 -13.97 19.66 6.31
CA ARG A 103 -14.71 20.67 5.57
C ARG A 103 -15.91 20.09 4.82
N VAL A 104 -15.75 18.91 4.21
CA VAL A 104 -16.84 18.21 3.52
C VAL A 104 -17.93 17.85 4.52
N GLU A 105 -17.58 17.24 5.65
CA GLU A 105 -18.54 16.84 6.69
C GLU A 105 -19.25 18.06 7.31
N GLN A 106 -18.53 19.15 7.57
CA GLN A 106 -19.12 20.38 8.09
C GLN A 106 -20.17 20.99 7.15
N VAL A 107 -19.89 21.03 5.85
CA VAL A 107 -20.75 21.70 4.85
C VAL A 107 -21.85 20.78 4.33
N HIS A 108 -21.58 19.49 4.24
CA HIS A 108 -22.44 18.51 3.59
C HIS A 108 -23.01 17.44 4.53
N GLY A 109 -22.76 17.49 5.85
CA GLY A 109 -23.14 16.44 6.81
C GLY A 109 -24.62 16.02 6.81
N ALA A 110 -25.52 16.92 6.41
CA ALA A 110 -26.96 16.64 6.28
C ALA A 110 -27.34 15.94 4.96
N ARG A 111 -26.42 15.81 3.99
CA ARG A 111 -26.64 15.10 2.73
C ARG A 111 -26.49 13.59 2.93
N GLU A 112 -27.25 12.83 2.16
CA GLU A 112 -27.25 11.36 2.22
C GLU A 112 -25.86 10.78 1.96
N HIS A 113 -25.22 11.21 0.86
CA HIS A 113 -23.92 10.71 0.39
C HIS A 113 -22.69 11.27 1.13
N CYS A 114 -22.88 12.12 2.15
CA CYS A 114 -21.74 12.68 2.88
C CYS A 114 -20.93 11.55 3.56
N PRO A 115 -19.59 11.49 3.41
CA PRO A 115 -18.74 10.46 4.02
C PRO A 115 -18.54 10.77 5.51
N ARG A 116 -19.62 10.66 6.30
CA ARG A 116 -19.62 10.96 7.74
C ARG A 116 -18.66 10.03 8.48
N GLY A 117 -17.85 10.58 9.37
CA GLY A 117 -16.87 9.84 10.16
C GLY A 117 -15.51 9.62 9.46
N LEU A 118 -15.36 10.07 8.20
CA LEU A 118 -14.09 9.98 7.48
C LEU A 118 -12.99 10.81 8.16
N THR A 119 -13.33 11.97 8.72
CA THR A 119 -12.39 12.82 9.46
C THR A 119 -11.77 12.08 10.65
N ASP A 120 -12.60 11.41 11.45
CA ASP A 120 -12.15 10.68 12.64
C ASP A 120 -11.30 9.47 12.25
N LEU A 121 -11.68 8.76 11.18
CA LEU A 121 -10.89 7.66 10.62
C LEU A 121 -9.50 8.14 10.19
N LEU A 122 -9.42 9.24 9.43
CA LEU A 122 -8.15 9.79 8.97
C LEU A 122 -7.27 10.30 10.13
N LEU A 123 -7.87 10.85 11.19
CA LEU A 123 -7.16 11.23 12.41
C LEU A 123 -6.55 10.00 13.11
N SER A 124 -7.30 8.90 13.23
CA SER A 124 -6.77 7.64 13.79
C SER A 124 -5.61 7.11 12.94
N MET A 125 -5.82 7.03 11.62
CA MET A 125 -4.78 6.59 10.68
C MET A 125 -3.51 7.43 10.77
N GLN A 126 -3.63 8.76 10.90
CA GLN A 126 -2.46 9.62 11.06
C GLN A 126 -1.66 9.31 12.32
N GLN A 127 -2.32 9.09 13.45
CA GLN A 127 -1.64 8.77 14.70
C GLN A 127 -0.96 7.41 14.64
N GLU A 128 -1.66 6.40 14.12
CA GLU A 128 -1.15 5.05 13.98
C GLU A 128 0.01 4.99 12.99
N LEU A 129 -0.14 5.58 11.80
CA LEU A 129 0.90 5.57 10.77
C LEU A 129 2.13 6.38 11.20
N GLU A 130 1.97 7.52 11.88
CA GLU A 130 3.12 8.27 12.41
C GLU A 130 3.86 7.45 13.49
N SER A 131 3.13 6.80 14.40
CA SER A 131 3.75 5.93 15.40
C SER A 131 4.48 4.75 14.76
N HIS A 132 3.87 4.14 13.74
CA HIS A 132 4.44 3.07 12.93
C HIS A 132 5.76 3.50 12.27
N MET A 133 5.72 4.54 11.45
CA MET A 133 6.88 5.08 10.74
C MET A 133 8.02 5.49 11.69
N GLN A 134 7.71 5.98 12.90
CA GLN A 134 8.74 6.29 13.90
C GLN A 134 9.47 5.05 14.42
N LYS A 135 8.76 3.92 14.63
CA LYS A 135 9.41 2.65 15.03
C LYS A 135 10.34 2.16 13.95
N GLU A 136 9.95 2.32 12.69
CA GLU A 136 10.78 1.96 11.56
C GLU A 136 12.01 2.85 11.46
N GLU A 137 11.81 4.17 11.40
CA GLU A 137 12.86 5.17 11.29
C GLU A 137 13.90 5.10 12.41
N GLN A 138 13.46 4.90 13.65
CA GLN A 138 14.33 4.98 14.82
C GLN A 138 14.94 3.64 15.21
N ILE A 139 14.28 2.52 14.88
CA ILE A 139 14.67 1.19 15.37
C ILE A 139 14.90 0.24 14.19
N LEU A 140 13.86 -0.11 13.43
CA LEU A 140 13.94 -1.22 12.48
C LEU A 140 14.87 -0.92 11.30
N PHE A 141 14.75 0.24 10.66
CA PHE A 141 15.58 0.62 9.53
C PHE A 141 17.07 0.76 9.89
N PRO A 142 17.46 1.40 11.01
CA PRO A 142 18.83 1.35 11.49
C PRO A 142 19.34 -0.08 11.71
N MET A 143 18.53 -0.97 12.28
CA MET A 143 18.89 -2.39 12.48
C MET A 143 19.15 -3.09 11.15
N ILE A 144 18.26 -2.93 10.15
CA ILE A 144 18.41 -3.52 8.82
C ILE A 144 19.65 -2.96 8.10
N LYS A 145 19.92 -1.66 8.20
CA LYS A 145 21.10 -1.02 7.58
C LYS A 145 22.43 -1.55 8.11
N GLN A 146 22.47 -1.99 9.36
CA GLN A 146 23.70 -2.50 10.00
C GLN A 146 23.99 -3.96 9.63
N GLY A 147 23.01 -4.71 9.12
CA GLY A 147 23.20 -6.03 8.52
C GLY A 147 23.59 -7.17 9.47
N ASP A 148 23.57 -6.96 10.79
CA ASP A 148 24.24 -7.86 11.74
C ASP A 148 23.43 -8.16 13.01
N HIS A 149 22.10 -8.28 12.90
CA HIS A 149 21.25 -8.58 14.05
C HIS A 149 20.34 -9.80 13.87
N PRO A 150 20.58 -10.91 14.60
CA PRO A 150 19.84 -12.18 14.45
C PRO A 150 18.41 -12.16 15.04
N LEU A 151 17.78 -10.98 15.16
CA LEU A 151 16.51 -10.78 15.87
C LEU A 151 15.56 -9.80 15.16
N VAL A 152 15.73 -9.56 13.85
CA VAL A 152 14.82 -8.67 13.09
C VAL A 152 13.43 -9.28 12.89
N GLY A 153 13.30 -10.60 12.95
CA GLY A 153 12.01 -11.27 12.77
C GLY A 153 10.91 -10.87 13.76
N GLY A 154 11.24 -10.59 15.02
CA GLY A 154 10.26 -10.12 16.01
C GLY A 154 9.67 -8.74 15.66
N PRO A 155 10.50 -7.70 15.51
CA PRO A 155 10.07 -6.38 15.04
C PRO A 155 9.32 -6.42 13.71
N ILE A 156 9.80 -7.17 12.71
CA ILE A 156 9.14 -7.31 11.40
C ILE A 156 7.72 -7.88 11.53
N ALA A 157 7.51 -8.86 12.42
CA ALA A 157 6.18 -9.41 12.66
C ALA A 157 5.21 -8.36 13.21
N VAL A 158 5.68 -7.44 14.07
CA VAL A 158 4.87 -6.33 14.59
C VAL A 158 4.55 -5.34 13.47
N MET A 159 5.52 -4.95 12.64
CA MET A 159 5.26 -4.03 11.52
C MET A 159 4.27 -4.62 10.51
N ARG A 160 4.40 -5.90 10.16
CA ARG A 160 3.43 -6.61 9.31
C ARG A 160 2.03 -6.67 9.90
N TYR A 161 1.92 -6.81 11.22
CA TYR A 161 0.61 -6.75 11.90
C TYR A 161 -0.01 -5.35 11.75
N GLU A 162 0.76 -4.30 11.96
CA GLU A 162 0.31 -2.92 11.82
C GLU A 162 -0.03 -2.57 10.35
N HIS A 163 0.70 -3.12 9.38
CA HIS A 163 0.37 -3.02 7.95
C HIS A 163 -1.03 -3.57 7.64
N ASN A 164 -1.42 -4.69 8.26
CA ASN A 164 -2.78 -5.21 8.10
C ASN A 164 -3.82 -4.23 8.64
N GLN A 165 -3.57 -3.60 9.80
CA GLN A 165 -4.47 -2.59 10.38
C GLN A 165 -4.60 -1.36 9.46
N HIS A 166 -3.50 -0.92 8.84
CA HIS A 166 -3.54 0.14 7.84
C HIS A 166 -4.31 -0.27 6.58
N GLY A 167 -4.21 -1.54 6.15
CA GLY A 167 -5.03 -2.11 5.09
C GLY A 167 -6.53 -2.07 5.41
N ASP A 168 -6.92 -2.47 6.62
CA ASP A 168 -8.31 -2.44 7.09
C ASP A 168 -8.86 -1.00 7.14
N ALA A 169 -8.03 -0.04 7.53
CA ALA A 169 -8.40 1.38 7.55
C ALA A 169 -8.59 1.94 6.13
N LEU A 170 -7.75 1.54 5.16
CA LEU A 170 -7.93 1.89 3.75
C LEU A 170 -9.25 1.31 3.20
N GLU A 171 -9.60 0.08 3.56
CA GLU A 171 -10.88 -0.51 3.15
C GLU A 171 -12.07 0.24 3.77
N SER A 172 -11.93 0.69 5.02
CA SER A 172 -12.94 1.53 5.67
C SER A 172 -13.13 2.87 4.94
N ILE A 173 -12.05 3.48 4.42
CA ILE A 173 -12.15 4.67 3.55
C ILE A 173 -12.97 4.37 2.30
N VAL A 174 -12.71 3.24 1.64
CA VAL A 174 -13.40 2.82 0.41
C VAL A 174 -14.90 2.71 0.65
N ILE A 175 -15.29 2.04 1.74
CA ILE A 175 -16.69 1.87 2.14
C ILE A 175 -17.36 3.22 2.42
N LEU A 176 -16.73 4.08 3.23
CA LEU A 176 -17.28 5.40 3.60
C LEU A 176 -17.42 6.36 2.42
N THR A 177 -16.68 6.11 1.34
CA THR A 177 -16.60 7.01 0.18
C THR A 177 -17.23 6.44 -1.08
N ASP A 178 -17.98 5.33 -0.97
CA ASP A 178 -18.57 4.62 -2.09
C ASP A 178 -17.55 4.35 -3.20
N ASN A 179 -16.47 3.63 -2.85
CA ASN A 179 -15.33 3.38 -3.74
C ASN A 179 -14.63 4.66 -4.23
N MET A 180 -14.59 5.68 -3.37
CA MET A 180 -14.09 7.01 -3.70
C MET A 180 -14.74 7.60 -4.97
N GLN A 181 -16.01 7.27 -5.21
CA GLN A 181 -16.80 7.84 -6.31
C GLN A 181 -17.56 9.07 -5.82
N PRO A 182 -17.15 10.29 -6.21
CA PRO A 182 -17.82 11.48 -5.73
C PRO A 182 -19.23 11.56 -6.34
N PRO A 183 -20.26 11.86 -5.56
CA PRO A 183 -21.61 11.97 -6.09
C PRO A 183 -21.73 13.19 -7.02
N SER A 184 -22.80 13.22 -7.84
CA SER A 184 -22.97 14.25 -8.88
C SER A 184 -22.91 15.69 -8.34
N GLU A 185 -23.42 15.89 -7.14
CA GLU A 185 -23.52 17.14 -6.41
C GLU A 185 -22.27 17.50 -5.59
N ALA A 186 -21.22 16.68 -5.65
CA ALA A 186 -19.96 16.93 -4.97
C ALA A 186 -19.39 18.29 -5.39
N CYS A 187 -18.91 19.07 -4.41
CA CYS A 187 -18.19 20.30 -4.70
C CYS A 187 -16.72 20.01 -5.07
N ASN A 188 -15.97 21.03 -5.50
CA ASN A 188 -14.56 20.86 -5.86
C ASN A 188 -13.70 20.38 -4.68
N THR A 189 -14.00 20.80 -3.45
CA THR A 189 -13.31 20.32 -2.24
C THR A 189 -13.52 18.83 -2.03
N TRP A 190 -14.74 18.33 -2.23
CA TRP A 190 -15.06 16.92 -2.10
C TRP A 190 -14.39 16.09 -3.21
N ARG A 191 -14.42 16.55 -4.46
CA ARG A 191 -13.68 15.91 -5.55
C ARG A 191 -12.17 15.91 -5.30
N ALA A 192 -11.62 16.97 -4.73
CA ALA A 192 -10.21 17.04 -4.36
C ALA A 192 -9.87 16.04 -3.24
N LEU A 193 -10.71 15.94 -2.21
CA LEU A 193 -10.59 14.93 -1.15
C LEU A 193 -10.49 13.52 -1.75
N TYR A 194 -11.42 13.14 -2.62
CA TYR A 194 -11.45 11.77 -3.15
C TYR A 194 -10.24 11.46 -4.05
N ARG A 195 -9.75 12.44 -4.82
CA ARG A 195 -8.49 12.29 -5.56
C ARG A 195 -7.30 12.07 -4.63
N GLY A 196 -7.21 12.86 -3.55
CA GLY A 196 -6.12 12.70 -2.58
C GLY A 196 -6.22 11.41 -1.77
N LEU A 197 -7.43 10.91 -1.47
CA LEU A 197 -7.62 9.59 -0.85
C LEU A 197 -7.15 8.46 -1.76
N HIS A 198 -7.44 8.57 -3.06
CA HIS A 198 -6.94 7.61 -4.05
C HIS A 198 -5.40 7.63 -4.11
N GLU A 199 -4.80 8.82 -4.12
CA GLU A 199 -3.34 8.98 -4.08
C GLU A 199 -2.73 8.37 -2.80
N LEU A 200 -3.29 8.67 -1.63
CA LEU A 200 -2.87 8.08 -0.35
C LEU A 200 -2.95 6.56 -0.39
N ARG A 201 -4.07 6.00 -0.89
CA ARG A 201 -4.26 4.54 -0.97
C ARG A 201 -3.19 3.89 -1.85
N VAL A 202 -2.96 4.44 -3.04
CA VAL A 202 -1.95 3.90 -3.97
C VAL A 202 -0.56 4.00 -3.36
N ASP A 203 -0.20 5.16 -2.80
CA ASP A 203 1.10 5.37 -2.18
C ASP A 203 1.32 4.43 -0.99
N LEU A 204 0.34 4.30 -0.08
CA LEU A 204 0.47 3.48 1.11
C LEU A 204 0.52 1.98 0.78
N MET A 205 -0.25 1.52 -0.22
CA MET A 205 -0.16 0.13 -0.68
C MET A 205 1.20 -0.17 -1.34
N GLN A 206 1.72 0.76 -2.15
CA GLN A 206 3.05 0.59 -2.76
C GLN A 206 4.17 0.62 -1.71
N HIS A 207 4.08 1.51 -0.74
CA HIS A 207 4.95 1.60 0.43
C HIS A 207 5.03 0.26 1.16
N ILE A 208 3.88 -0.22 1.67
CA ILE A 208 3.79 -1.49 2.41
C ILE A 208 4.27 -2.66 1.56
N HIS A 209 4.00 -2.64 0.25
CA HIS A 209 4.49 -3.68 -0.65
C HIS A 209 6.02 -3.76 -0.69
N LEU A 210 6.70 -2.62 -0.86
CA LEU A 210 8.16 -2.56 -0.89
C LEU A 210 8.77 -3.02 0.44
N GLU A 211 8.10 -2.75 1.55
CA GLU A 211 8.56 -3.23 2.85
C GLU A 211 8.33 -4.73 3.03
N ASN A 212 7.08 -5.17 2.90
CA ASN A 212 6.71 -6.55 3.19
C ASN A 212 7.38 -7.55 2.26
N ASN A 213 7.39 -7.26 0.97
CA ASN A 213 7.72 -8.23 -0.08
C ASN A 213 9.15 -8.07 -0.58
N LEU A 214 9.85 -7.00 -0.19
CA LEU A 214 11.23 -6.79 -0.58
C LEU A 214 12.14 -6.54 0.62
N LEU A 215 12.00 -5.41 1.33
CA LEU A 215 12.93 -5.04 2.42
C LEU A 215 12.93 -6.07 3.56
N PHE A 216 11.76 -6.40 4.09
CA PHE A 216 11.61 -7.33 5.20
C PHE A 216 11.93 -8.76 4.79
N GLN A 217 11.58 -9.15 3.56
CA GLN A 217 11.93 -10.48 3.07
C GLN A 217 13.45 -10.66 3.00
N ARG A 218 14.17 -9.68 2.42
CA ARG A 218 15.65 -9.70 2.39
C ARG A 218 16.26 -9.77 3.78
N ALA A 219 15.77 -8.94 4.70
CA ALA A 219 16.27 -8.91 6.08
C ALA A 219 16.07 -10.26 6.80
N LEU A 220 14.95 -10.93 6.57
CA LEU A 220 14.67 -12.27 7.13
C LEU A 220 15.54 -13.36 6.48
N ASP A 221 15.77 -13.28 5.17
CA ASP A 221 16.61 -14.24 4.45
C ASP A 221 18.08 -14.12 4.93
N GLU A 222 18.58 -12.91 5.15
CA GLU A 222 19.90 -12.64 5.75
C GLU A 222 19.98 -13.17 7.20
N GLU A 223 18.94 -13.01 8.02
CA GLU A 223 18.87 -13.57 9.37
C GLU A 223 18.97 -15.12 9.35
N GLY A 224 18.27 -15.76 8.43
CA GLY A 224 18.29 -17.22 8.27
C GLY A 224 19.62 -17.78 7.80
N LEU A 225 20.40 -17.02 7.01
CA LEU A 225 21.75 -17.37 6.59
C LEU A 225 22.79 -17.26 7.71
N ASN A 226 22.52 -16.41 8.71
CA ASN A 226 23.41 -16.14 9.85
C ASN A 226 23.12 -17.03 11.09
N ARG A 227 22.17 -17.97 11.01
CA ARG A 227 21.83 -18.95 12.05
C ARG A 227 22.37 -20.35 11.73
#